data_AF-A0A6P6N6Q9-F1
#
_entry.id   AF-A0A6P6N6Q9-F1
#
_cell.length_a   1.000
_cell.length_b   1.000
_cell.length_c   1.000
_cell.angle_alpha   90.00
_cell.angle_beta   90.00
_cell.angle_gamma   90.00
#
_symmetry.space_group_name_H-M   'P 1'
#
loop_
_entity.id
_entity.type
_entity.pdbx_description
1 polymer ?
#
loop_
_entity_poly.entity_id
_entity_poly.type
_entity_poly.pdbx_seq_one_letter_code
_entity_poly.pdbx_strand_id
1 'polypeptide(L)'
;MENNKPKDHDITEVVAQQSAANPSENGIVVINHSKSHPPFSVLWATVLFCAEFICASMLSRTYRKSDDVVWMGLTITFILVPSVLTQLTLTFVHRDLGRDRPFVLFMHLLQMGPIIRCIEALVVYCQTGKNEEPYVTISRKVKLKHGRGLGPAFECEIGHSERKLAIHRNAFKRTAIIQAFLGSTPQLTLQLYATIQEKYVLPTRLALMIISMISITYGALVCSVLAIQIKYDDYKVRMKPTAYLCMILWRGLEIATRITTLVLFSTALRVWVVLVGLINLFIFFFQPWVEFWVRKASLPENIEKNFSKLGTTVVLCMVTFLYACINISCWSAVQLDLADHDLVDKQPRWRSLAVYYTLRFMENVTLIILWYFFKSDFYEYICTPLLVVQLIVCYSLAVIFMLIFHQFCHPCRRLFHYNVEDCLRCACCWKEKQSQLPEDLAPDPQEHASPDHLIDQETDIVDDNMEAA
;
A
#
# COMPACT_ATOMS: atom_id res chain seq x y z
N MET A 1 -34.10 61.62 -29.22
CA MET A 1 -34.33 62.33 -27.95
C MET A 1 -34.73 61.29 -26.91
N GLU A 2 -33.95 61.20 -25.83
CA GLU A 2 -34.36 61.01 -24.41
C GLU A 2 -35.55 60.08 -24.07
N ASN A 3 -35.57 59.26 -23.01
CA ASN A 3 -34.63 58.92 -21.92
C ASN A 3 -35.26 57.78 -21.07
N ASN A 4 -34.42 57.08 -20.28
CA ASN A 4 -34.68 56.44 -18.96
C ASN A 4 -35.32 55.02 -18.77
N LYS A 5 -34.43 54.01 -18.61
CA LYS A 5 -34.02 53.19 -17.40
C LYS A 5 -35.08 52.54 -16.46
N PRO A 6 -34.71 51.59 -15.53
CA PRO A 6 -33.50 50.75 -15.31
C PRO A 6 -33.85 49.23 -15.05
N LYS A 7 -32.97 48.23 -14.79
CA LYS A 7 -32.04 47.98 -13.67
C LYS A 7 -31.42 46.55 -13.81
N ASP A 8 -30.12 46.37 -13.53
CA ASP A 8 -29.58 45.48 -12.47
C ASP A 8 -28.20 44.81 -12.75
N HIS A 9 -27.32 45.12 -11.80
CA HIS A 9 -26.24 44.36 -11.17
C HIS A 9 -24.80 44.24 -11.75
N ASP A 10 -23.94 45.00 -11.05
CA ASP A 10 -22.49 44.89 -10.86
C ASP A 10 -21.90 43.47 -10.87
N ILE A 11 -20.81 43.31 -11.62
CA ILE A 11 -19.71 42.40 -11.28
C ILE A 11 -18.42 43.23 -11.26
N THR A 12 -17.88 43.35 -10.06
CA THR A 12 -16.65 44.06 -9.70
C THR A 12 -15.42 43.40 -10.32
N GLU A 13 -14.58 44.22 -10.94
CA GLU A 13 -13.23 43.91 -11.39
C GLU A 13 -12.35 43.37 -10.25
N VAL A 14 -11.68 42.24 -10.47
CA VAL A 14 -10.50 41.83 -9.71
C VAL A 14 -9.36 41.57 -10.69
N VAL A 15 -8.53 42.60 -10.81
CA VAL A 15 -7.09 42.63 -11.13
C VAL A 15 -6.51 41.36 -11.77
N ALA A 16 -6.28 41.46 -13.07
CA ALA A 16 -5.32 40.63 -13.79
C ALA A 16 -3.89 40.95 -13.32
N GLN A 17 -3.20 39.95 -12.76
CA GLN A 17 -1.76 40.03 -12.55
C GLN A 17 -1.08 39.08 -13.56
N GLN A 18 -0.73 39.65 -14.71
CA GLN A 18 0.25 39.10 -15.64
C GLN A 18 1.60 39.02 -14.92
N SER A 19 2.10 37.80 -14.71
CA SER A 19 3.52 37.57 -14.43
C SER A 19 4.18 37.14 -15.73
N ALA A 20 5.01 38.03 -16.29
CA ALA A 20 5.78 37.81 -17.50
C ALA A 20 6.88 36.78 -17.25
N ALA A 21 6.89 35.70 -18.02
CA ALA A 21 8.01 34.77 -18.12
C ALA A 21 8.82 35.15 -19.37
N ASN A 22 10.10 35.51 -19.18
CA ASN A 22 11.05 35.63 -20.29
C ASN A 22 11.44 34.23 -20.80
N PRO A 23 11.62 34.04 -22.13
CA PRO A 23 12.11 32.80 -22.68
C PRO A 23 13.65 32.78 -22.60
N SER A 24 14.23 31.88 -21.81
CA SER A 24 15.65 31.52 -21.94
C SER A 24 15.78 30.26 -22.79
N GLU A 25 16.47 30.39 -23.93
CA GLU A 25 17.05 29.29 -24.70
C GLU A 25 18.13 28.62 -23.85
N ASN A 26 17.73 27.61 -23.08
CA ASN A 26 18.47 26.37 -22.78
C ASN A 26 17.71 25.58 -21.70
N GLY A 27 16.97 24.57 -22.14
CA GLY A 27 16.72 23.32 -21.40
C GLY A 27 16.33 23.38 -19.91
N ILE A 28 15.09 23.81 -19.64
CA ILE A 28 14.23 23.33 -18.52
C ILE A 28 14.67 23.73 -17.11
N VAL A 29 14.01 24.78 -16.61
CA VAL A 29 13.52 24.81 -15.22
C VAL A 29 12.08 25.30 -15.27
N VAL A 30 11.11 24.41 -15.08
CA VAL A 30 9.72 24.81 -14.82
C VAL A 30 9.50 24.79 -13.32
N ILE A 31 9.70 25.94 -12.70
CA ILE A 31 9.35 26.21 -11.30
C ILE A 31 7.84 26.05 -11.18
N ASN A 32 7.40 25.01 -10.48
CA ASN A 32 5.99 24.85 -10.16
C ASN A 32 5.91 24.84 -8.64
N HIS A 33 5.54 25.98 -8.04
CA HIS A 33 5.11 26.01 -6.65
C HIS A 33 3.90 25.09 -6.52
N SER A 34 4.18 23.85 -6.12
CA SER A 34 3.21 22.85 -5.77
C SER A 34 2.35 23.45 -4.68
N LYS A 35 1.05 23.70 -4.96
CA LYS A 35 0.10 23.99 -3.88
C LYS A 35 0.13 22.78 -2.95
N SER A 36 0.73 22.98 -1.78
CA SER A 36 0.79 21.94 -0.76
C SER A 36 -0.61 21.45 -0.45
N HIS A 37 -0.86 20.17 -0.70
CA HIS A 37 -2.16 19.55 -0.44
C HIS A 37 -2.32 19.26 1.06
N PRO A 38 -3.55 19.24 1.59
CA PRO A 38 -3.77 18.85 2.98
C PRO A 38 -3.33 17.40 3.22
N PRO A 39 -2.79 17.04 4.40
CA PRO A 39 -2.39 15.68 4.74
C PRO A 39 -3.60 14.78 5.09
N PHE A 40 -4.62 14.73 4.22
CA PHE A 40 -5.83 13.94 4.46
C PHE A 40 -5.56 12.45 4.73
N SER A 41 -4.58 11.87 4.05
CA SER A 41 -4.20 10.46 4.25
C SER A 41 -3.66 10.18 5.66
N VAL A 42 -2.93 11.15 6.25
CA VAL A 42 -2.41 11.06 7.63
C VAL A 42 -3.55 11.17 8.63
N LEU A 43 -4.44 12.16 8.42
CA LEU A 43 -5.61 12.37 9.26
C LEU A 43 -6.53 11.13 9.25
N TRP A 44 -6.85 10.62 8.06
CA TRP A 44 -7.71 9.46 7.88
C TRP A 44 -7.14 8.19 8.54
N ALA A 45 -5.85 7.92 8.36
CA ALA A 45 -5.19 6.79 9.01
C ALA A 45 -5.21 6.90 10.56
N THR A 46 -5.04 8.12 11.09
CA THR A 46 -5.11 8.38 12.54
C THR A 46 -6.53 8.17 13.07
N VAL A 47 -7.54 8.65 12.34
CA VAL A 47 -8.96 8.46 12.71
C VAL A 47 -9.31 6.97 12.75
N LEU A 48 -8.90 6.19 11.74
CA LEU A 48 -9.13 4.74 11.72
C LEU A 48 -8.45 4.04 12.90
N PHE A 49 -7.18 4.38 13.17
CA PHE A 49 -6.44 3.85 14.32
C PHE A 49 -7.16 4.11 15.65
N CYS A 50 -7.57 5.37 15.89
CA CYS A 50 -8.30 5.73 17.10
C CYS A 50 -9.66 5.03 17.18
N ALA A 51 -10.40 4.96 16.08
CA ALA A 51 -11.72 4.33 16.03
C ALA A 51 -11.64 2.83 16.37
N GLU A 52 -10.66 2.11 15.82
CA GLU A 52 -10.42 0.70 16.15
C GLU A 52 -10.06 0.52 17.63
N PHE A 53 -9.13 1.34 18.14
CA PHE A 53 -8.71 1.27 19.55
C PHE A 53 -9.89 1.52 20.51
N ILE A 54 -10.71 2.53 20.24
CA ILE A 54 -11.88 2.87 21.06
C ILE A 54 -12.92 1.75 21.01
N CYS A 55 -13.33 1.32 19.80
CA CYS A 55 -14.34 0.28 19.64
C CYS A 55 -13.91 -1.03 20.30
N ALA A 56 -12.63 -1.38 20.18
CA ALA A 56 -12.14 -2.60 20.77
C ALA A 56 -11.90 -2.51 22.28
N SER A 57 -11.57 -1.33 22.81
CA SER A 57 -11.57 -1.08 24.26
C SER A 57 -12.98 -1.19 24.85
N MET A 58 -13.98 -0.62 24.18
CA MET A 58 -15.38 -0.76 24.56
C MET A 58 -15.83 -2.23 24.54
N LEU A 59 -15.46 -2.96 23.48
CA LEU A 59 -15.77 -4.38 23.35
C LEU A 59 -15.09 -5.22 24.44
N SER A 60 -13.81 -4.95 24.74
CA SER A 60 -13.07 -5.62 25.81
C SER A 60 -13.71 -5.39 27.18
N ARG A 61 -14.27 -4.20 27.42
CA ARG A 61 -15.05 -3.91 28.63
C ARG A 61 -16.33 -4.75 28.70
N THR A 62 -17.00 -4.97 27.57
CA THR A 62 -18.16 -5.87 27.52
C THR A 62 -17.76 -7.32 27.78
N TYR A 63 -16.69 -7.81 27.15
CA TYR A 63 -16.19 -9.17 27.42
C TYR A 63 -15.80 -9.39 28.87
N ARG A 64 -15.18 -8.38 29.51
CA ARG A 64 -14.88 -8.44 30.94
C ARG A 64 -16.13 -8.56 31.80
N LYS A 65 -17.23 -7.89 31.44
CA LYS A 65 -18.50 -8.00 32.18
C LYS A 65 -19.17 -9.35 31.99
N SER A 66 -18.93 -10.02 30.87
CA SER A 66 -19.44 -11.35 30.55
C SER A 66 -18.50 -12.49 30.96
N ASP A 67 -17.37 -12.19 31.62
CA ASP A 67 -16.30 -13.13 31.98
C ASP A 67 -15.70 -13.92 30.79
N ASP A 68 -15.78 -13.35 29.59
CA ASP A 68 -15.28 -13.93 28.33
C ASP A 68 -13.77 -13.65 28.12
N VAL A 69 -12.93 -14.29 28.92
CA VAL A 69 -11.48 -14.01 28.98
C VAL A 69 -10.77 -14.30 27.65
N VAL A 70 -11.16 -15.36 26.93
CA VAL A 70 -10.50 -15.77 25.67
C VAL A 70 -10.75 -14.74 24.56
N TRP A 71 -12.01 -14.31 24.37
CA TRP A 71 -12.38 -13.30 23.38
C TRP A 71 -11.75 -11.95 23.69
N MET A 72 -11.72 -11.58 24.97
CA MET A 72 -11.04 -10.37 25.43
C MET A 72 -9.53 -10.44 25.13
N GLY A 73 -8.86 -11.54 25.48
CA GLY A 73 -7.41 -11.70 25.30
C GLY A 73 -7.00 -11.64 23.83
N LEU A 74 -7.73 -12.33 22.94
CA LEU A 74 -7.47 -12.29 21.50
C LEU A 74 -7.74 -10.90 20.91
N THR A 75 -8.84 -10.24 21.33
CA THR A 75 -9.16 -8.87 20.91
C THR A 75 -8.04 -7.90 21.28
N ILE A 76 -7.58 -7.92 22.54
CA ILE A 76 -6.49 -7.07 23.01
C ILE A 76 -5.21 -7.35 22.23
N THR A 77 -4.89 -8.62 21.98
CA THR A 77 -3.68 -9.02 21.25
C THR A 77 -3.65 -8.44 19.83
N PHE A 78 -4.75 -8.57 19.09
CA PHE A 78 -4.85 -8.06 17.70
C PHE A 78 -4.89 -6.54 17.59
N ILE A 79 -5.00 -5.81 18.70
CA ILE A 79 -4.83 -4.34 18.72
C ILE A 79 -3.41 -3.98 19.15
N LEU A 80 -2.90 -4.63 20.21
CA LEU A 80 -1.66 -4.24 20.86
C LEU A 80 -0.44 -4.54 19.99
N VAL A 81 -0.37 -5.74 19.38
CA VAL A 81 0.74 -6.16 18.52
C VAL A 81 0.96 -5.20 17.34
N PRO A 82 -0.03 -4.92 16.48
CA PRO A 82 0.14 -3.97 15.37
C PRO A 82 0.29 -2.53 15.84
N SER A 83 -0.27 -2.15 16.99
CA SER A 83 -0.05 -0.83 17.61
C SER A 83 1.43 -0.64 17.96
N VAL A 84 2.07 -1.62 18.62
CA VAL A 84 3.51 -1.58 18.92
C VAL A 84 4.34 -1.49 17.65
N LEU A 85 4.06 -2.31 16.64
CA LEU A 85 4.77 -2.25 15.35
C LEU A 85 4.59 -0.91 14.64
N THR A 86 3.39 -0.32 14.74
CA THR A 86 3.10 1.02 14.23
C THR A 86 3.95 2.07 14.95
N GLN A 87 4.09 1.98 16.28
CA GLN A 87 4.95 2.88 17.03
C GLN A 87 6.41 2.76 16.63
N LEU A 88 6.94 1.55 16.60
CA LEU A 88 8.32 1.29 16.19
C LEU A 88 8.58 1.83 14.79
N THR A 89 7.65 1.63 13.85
CA THR A 89 7.76 2.15 12.48
C THR A 89 7.79 3.68 12.46
N LEU A 90 6.91 4.35 13.21
CA LEU A 90 6.89 5.82 13.27
C LEU A 90 8.16 6.38 13.90
N THR A 91 8.62 5.78 15.00
CA THR A 91 9.86 6.16 15.71
C THR A 91 11.08 5.98 14.81
N PHE A 92 11.14 4.86 14.08
CA PHE A 92 12.24 4.56 13.16
C PHE A 92 12.28 5.53 11.96
N VAL A 93 11.14 5.73 11.28
CA VAL A 93 11.08 6.59 10.08
C VAL A 93 11.41 8.05 10.40
N HIS A 94 11.06 8.54 11.59
CA HIS A 94 11.39 9.90 12.01
C HIS A 94 12.73 10.01 12.74
N ARG A 95 13.47 8.89 12.90
CA ARG A 95 14.76 8.80 13.60
C ARG A 95 14.72 9.43 15.00
N ASP A 96 13.65 9.19 15.74
CA ASP A 96 13.43 9.87 17.04
C ASP A 96 14.38 9.42 18.13
N LEU A 97 14.90 8.19 18.03
CA LEU A 97 15.83 7.65 19.01
C LEU A 97 17.17 8.40 19.02
N GLY A 98 17.55 8.99 17.89
CA GLY A 98 18.77 9.80 17.77
C GLY A 98 18.55 11.29 18.01
N ARG A 99 17.37 11.71 18.49
CA ARG A 99 17.02 13.12 18.67
C ARG A 99 16.49 13.37 20.07
N ASP A 100 16.94 14.45 20.72
CA ASP A 100 16.55 14.80 22.09
C ASP A 100 15.10 15.29 22.18
N ARG A 101 14.14 14.38 22.02
CA ARG A 101 12.69 14.64 22.10
C ARG A 101 12.01 13.64 23.04
N PRO A 102 12.32 13.69 24.36
CA PRO A 102 11.83 12.72 25.33
C PRO A 102 10.31 12.67 25.40
N PHE A 103 9.63 13.81 25.22
CA PHE A 103 8.16 13.87 25.19
C PHE A 103 7.54 13.06 24.04
N VAL A 104 8.13 13.10 22.85
CA VAL A 104 7.62 12.36 21.68
C VAL A 104 7.81 10.87 21.90
N LEU A 105 8.97 10.45 22.41
CA LEU A 105 9.23 9.06 22.76
C LEU A 105 8.27 8.56 23.84
N PHE A 106 7.98 9.38 24.86
CA PHE A 106 6.98 9.08 25.89
C PHE A 106 5.58 8.89 25.29
N MET A 107 5.16 9.74 24.34
CA MET A 107 3.89 9.57 23.63
C MET A 107 3.86 8.29 22.77
N HIS A 108 4.99 7.87 22.21
CA HIS A 108 5.09 6.57 21.54
C HIS A 108 4.90 5.41 22.53
N LEU A 109 5.52 5.48 23.71
CA LEU A 109 5.36 4.49 24.77
C LEU A 109 3.91 4.35 25.24
N LEU A 110 3.17 5.47 25.30
CA LEU A 110 1.74 5.50 25.63
C LEU A 110 0.80 5.08 24.49
N GLN A 111 1.32 4.57 23.36
CA GLN A 111 0.53 4.24 22.16
C GLN A 111 -0.14 5.45 21.46
N MET A 112 0.22 6.69 21.84
CA MET A 112 -0.33 7.93 21.30
C MET A 112 0.49 8.53 20.14
N GLY A 113 1.61 7.89 19.79
CA GLY A 113 2.46 8.22 18.62
C GLY A 113 1.73 8.62 17.33
N PRO A 114 0.71 7.89 16.82
CA PRO A 114 -0.02 8.31 15.61
C PRO A 114 -0.70 9.68 15.79
N ILE A 115 -1.22 9.99 16.98
CA ILE A 115 -1.90 11.26 17.25
C ILE A 115 -0.90 12.41 17.26
N ILE A 116 0.20 12.28 18.02
CA ILE A 116 1.22 13.36 18.08
C ILE A 116 1.83 13.62 16.70
N ARG A 117 2.08 12.57 15.90
CA ARG A 117 2.60 12.70 14.53
C ARG A 117 1.60 13.32 13.56
N CYS A 118 0.32 13.02 13.73
CA CYS A 118 -0.73 13.68 12.96
C CYS A 118 -0.79 15.18 13.27
N ILE A 119 -0.70 15.56 14.55
CA ILE A 119 -0.66 16.96 14.97
C ILE A 119 0.57 17.66 14.38
N GLU A 120 1.76 17.05 14.47
CA GLU A 120 2.98 17.60 13.86
C GLU A 120 2.81 17.82 12.34
N ALA A 121 2.24 16.86 11.62
CA ALA A 121 2.00 16.98 10.19
C ALA A 121 1.02 18.13 9.84
N LEU A 122 -0.01 18.33 10.66
CA LEU A 122 -0.95 19.45 10.51
C LEU A 122 -0.28 20.79 10.80
N VAL A 123 0.56 20.87 11.84
CA VAL A 123 1.33 22.08 12.17
C VAL A 123 2.28 22.43 11.03
N VAL A 124 3.01 21.46 10.48
CA VAL A 124 3.91 21.65 9.33
C VAL A 124 3.13 22.14 8.11
N TYR A 125 1.95 21.58 7.86
CA TYR A 125 1.07 22.05 6.77
C TYR A 125 0.64 23.52 6.98
N CYS A 126 0.21 23.89 8.19
CA CYS A 126 -0.20 25.26 8.51
C CYS A 126 0.95 26.29 8.47
N GLN A 127 2.20 25.84 8.62
CA GLN A 127 3.41 26.67 8.56
C GLN A 127 4.00 26.77 7.14
N THR A 128 3.49 25.99 6.19
CA THR A 128 3.97 25.98 4.80
C THR A 128 3.77 27.36 4.15
N GLY A 129 4.80 27.88 3.48
CA GLY A 129 4.80 29.21 2.85
C GLY A 129 4.99 30.42 3.78
N LYS A 130 5.10 30.24 5.11
CA LYS A 130 5.39 31.36 6.05
C LYS A 130 6.87 31.42 6.45
N ASN A 131 7.46 30.26 6.76
CA ASN A 131 8.84 30.13 7.23
C ASN A 131 9.56 29.05 6.40
N GLU A 132 9.82 29.33 5.12
CA GLU A 132 10.59 28.42 4.26
C GLU A 132 12.06 28.78 4.31
N GLU A 133 12.88 27.83 4.77
CA GLU A 133 14.34 27.92 4.65
C GLU A 133 14.73 27.89 3.15
N PRO A 134 15.77 28.64 2.74
CA PRO A 134 16.11 28.83 1.32
C PRO A 134 16.65 27.56 0.63
N TYR A 135 16.93 26.49 1.38
CA TYR A 135 17.43 25.23 0.81
C TYR A 135 16.29 24.36 0.29
N VAL A 136 16.39 24.00 -0.99
CA VAL A 136 15.43 23.16 -1.72
C VAL A 136 16.10 21.86 -2.14
N THR A 137 15.34 20.77 -2.09
CA THR A 137 15.83 19.46 -2.56
C THR A 137 15.35 19.20 -3.96
N ILE A 138 16.27 18.98 -4.89
CA ILE A 138 15.95 18.77 -6.30
C ILE A 138 15.58 17.30 -6.51
N SER A 139 14.35 17.05 -6.96
CA SER A 139 13.91 15.72 -7.38
C SER A 139 13.68 15.68 -8.88
N ARG A 140 14.30 14.72 -9.56
CA ARG A 140 14.16 14.53 -11.01
C ARG A 140 13.06 13.50 -11.27
N LYS A 141 11.98 13.88 -11.94
CA LYS A 141 10.91 12.95 -12.34
C LYS A 141 10.47 13.18 -13.79
N VAL A 142 9.97 12.15 -14.45
CA VAL A 142 9.39 12.24 -15.80
C VAL A 142 7.87 12.38 -15.68
N LYS A 143 7.28 13.40 -16.32
CA LYS A 143 5.82 13.57 -16.37
C LYS A 143 5.24 12.62 -17.43
N LEU A 144 4.31 11.77 -17.00
CA LEU A 144 3.48 11.00 -17.93
C LEU A 144 2.31 11.89 -18.39
N LYS A 145 2.24 12.23 -19.69
CA LYS A 145 1.05 12.83 -20.29
C LYS A 145 0.54 11.90 -21.39
N HIS A 146 -0.69 11.40 -21.24
CA HIS A 146 -1.28 10.46 -22.21
C HIS A 146 -0.44 9.22 -22.50
N GLY A 147 0.35 8.75 -21.53
CA GLY A 147 1.04 7.47 -21.61
C GLY A 147 2.25 7.42 -22.55
N ARG A 148 2.70 8.57 -23.05
CA ARG A 148 4.08 8.77 -23.51
C ARG A 148 4.80 9.61 -22.46
N GLY A 149 6.01 9.21 -22.07
CA GLY A 149 6.91 10.09 -21.34
C GLY A 149 7.27 11.23 -22.28
N LEU A 150 6.83 12.45 -21.99
CA LEU A 150 7.15 13.60 -22.81
C LEU A 150 8.13 14.50 -22.04
N GLY A 151 9.30 14.68 -22.64
CA GLY A 151 10.28 15.69 -22.26
C GLY A 151 11.45 15.16 -21.43
N PRO A 152 12.55 15.92 -21.36
CA PRO A 152 13.62 15.69 -20.41
C PRO A 152 13.05 15.65 -18.99
N ALA A 153 13.67 14.85 -18.12
CA ALA A 153 13.25 14.78 -16.74
C ALA A 153 13.26 16.19 -16.13
N PHE A 154 12.15 16.60 -15.51
CA PHE A 154 12.08 17.93 -14.93
C PHE A 154 12.57 17.85 -13.49
N GLU A 155 13.38 18.84 -13.12
CA GLU A 155 13.87 19.03 -11.78
C GLU A 155 12.81 19.80 -10.98
N CYS A 156 12.34 19.19 -9.90
CA CYS A 156 11.35 19.74 -9.01
C CYS A 156 12.03 20.05 -7.69
N GLU A 157 12.16 21.33 -7.39
CA GLU A 157 12.55 21.82 -6.08
C GLU A 157 11.42 21.49 -5.09
N ILE A 158 11.76 20.70 -4.08
CA ILE A 158 10.88 20.36 -2.96
C ILE A 158 11.38 21.17 -1.76
N GLY A 159 10.54 22.09 -1.29
CA GLY A 159 10.80 22.87 -0.07
C GLY A 159 10.89 21.97 1.16
N HIS A 160 11.58 22.44 2.19
CA HIS A 160 11.80 21.67 3.42
C HIS A 160 10.47 21.25 4.11
N SER A 161 9.49 22.14 4.13
CA SER A 161 8.11 21.91 4.61
C SER A 161 7.43 20.76 3.86
N GLU A 162 7.51 20.77 2.53
CA GLU A 162 6.95 19.72 1.67
C GLU A 162 7.65 18.37 1.86
N ARG A 163 8.99 18.38 2.01
CA ARG A 163 9.78 17.17 2.31
C ARG A 163 9.35 16.55 3.63
N LYS A 164 9.26 17.35 4.69
CA LYS A 164 8.82 16.88 6.01
C LYS A 164 7.39 16.32 5.97
N LEU A 165 6.50 16.98 5.24
CA LEU A 165 5.13 16.48 5.03
C LEU A 165 5.09 15.18 4.22
N ALA A 166 5.98 15.02 3.24
CA ALA A 166 6.13 13.79 2.47
C ALA A 166 6.64 12.63 3.34
N ILE A 167 7.57 12.87 4.27
CA ILE A 167 8.03 11.89 5.25
C ILE A 167 6.85 11.41 6.11
N HIS A 168 6.06 12.33 6.68
CA HIS A 168 4.87 11.97 7.44
C HIS A 168 3.88 11.14 6.60
N ARG A 169 3.57 11.56 5.37
CA ARG A 169 2.66 10.81 4.48
C ARG A 169 3.18 9.39 4.21
N ASN A 170 4.47 9.25 3.91
CA ASN A 170 5.06 7.94 3.61
C ASN A 170 5.11 7.05 4.86
N ALA A 171 5.38 7.62 6.03
CA ALA A 171 5.32 6.89 7.30
C ALA A 171 3.90 6.35 7.56
N PHE A 172 2.88 7.20 7.44
CA PHE A 172 1.48 6.81 7.69
C PHE A 172 0.93 5.83 6.65
N LYS A 173 1.42 5.85 5.41
CA LYS A 173 1.10 4.80 4.43
C LYS A 173 1.59 3.44 4.92
N ARG A 174 2.83 3.35 5.44
CA ARG A 174 3.40 2.08 5.93
C ARG A 174 2.67 1.58 7.18
N THR A 175 2.36 2.47 8.13
CA THR A 175 1.62 2.09 9.33
C THR A 175 0.19 1.65 9.03
N ALA A 176 -0.49 2.30 8.07
CA ALA A 176 -1.82 1.87 7.64
C ALA A 176 -1.82 0.44 7.07
N ILE A 177 -0.76 0.05 6.35
CA ILE A 177 -0.59 -1.32 5.84
C ILE A 177 -0.39 -2.31 7.01
N ILE A 178 0.49 -1.98 7.97
CA ILE A 178 0.73 -2.81 9.16
C ILE A 178 -0.58 -3.01 9.93
N GLN A 179 -1.29 -1.93 10.24
CA GLN A 179 -2.54 -1.96 10.98
C GLN A 179 -3.59 -2.81 10.26
N ALA A 180 -3.78 -2.59 8.95
CA ALA A 180 -4.77 -3.32 8.15
C ALA A 180 -4.57 -4.84 8.17
N PHE A 181 -3.34 -5.33 7.95
CA PHE A 181 -3.10 -6.75 7.74
C PHE A 181 -2.70 -7.51 9.01
N LEU A 182 -1.99 -6.89 9.94
CA LEU A 182 -1.60 -7.53 11.21
C LEU A 182 -2.61 -7.28 12.34
N GLY A 183 -3.44 -6.25 12.22
CA GLY A 183 -4.48 -5.90 13.20
C GLY A 183 -5.88 -6.14 12.71
N SER A 184 -6.34 -5.30 11.78
CA SER A 184 -7.74 -5.26 11.36
C SER A 184 -8.21 -6.58 10.72
N THR A 185 -7.36 -7.26 9.95
CA THR A 185 -7.70 -8.56 9.31
C THR A 185 -7.96 -9.69 10.33
N PRO A 186 -7.03 -10.02 11.24
CA PRO A 186 -7.31 -11.01 12.28
C PRO A 186 -8.42 -10.55 13.23
N GLN A 187 -8.52 -9.24 13.52
CA GLN A 187 -9.60 -8.69 14.33
C GLN A 187 -10.98 -8.92 13.69
N LEU A 188 -11.15 -8.60 12.41
CA LEU A 188 -12.40 -8.83 11.68
C LEU A 188 -12.74 -10.32 11.63
N THR A 189 -11.74 -11.18 11.38
CA THR A 189 -11.90 -12.64 11.37
C THR A 189 -12.40 -13.15 12.72
N LEU A 190 -11.79 -12.68 13.81
CA LEU A 190 -12.16 -13.05 15.18
C LEU A 190 -13.58 -12.61 15.52
N GLN A 191 -13.93 -11.35 15.25
CA GLN A 191 -15.25 -10.82 15.61
C GLN A 191 -16.38 -11.42 14.78
N LEU A 192 -16.13 -11.71 13.50
CA LEU A 192 -17.10 -12.42 12.67
C LEU A 192 -17.29 -13.85 13.18
N TYR A 193 -16.19 -14.55 13.53
CA TYR A 193 -16.26 -15.90 14.10
C TYR A 193 -17.01 -15.93 15.44
N ALA A 194 -16.72 -15.01 16.35
CA ALA A 194 -17.40 -14.90 17.64
C ALA A 194 -18.91 -14.63 17.47
N THR A 195 -19.28 -13.74 16.55
CA THR A 195 -20.68 -13.45 16.21
C THR A 195 -21.44 -14.70 15.76
N ILE A 196 -20.81 -15.54 14.94
CA ILE A 196 -21.42 -16.79 14.46
C ILE A 196 -21.54 -17.82 15.58
N GLN A 197 -20.50 -17.98 16.41
CA GLN A 197 -20.51 -18.95 17.51
C GLN A 197 -21.55 -18.61 18.59
N GLU A 198 -21.68 -17.33 18.92
CA GLU A 198 -22.59 -16.88 19.96
C GLU A 198 -24.03 -16.67 19.48
N LYS A 199 -24.26 -16.66 18.15
CA LYS A 199 -25.59 -16.54 17.50
C LYS A 199 -26.32 -15.22 17.77
N TYR A 200 -25.65 -14.21 18.32
CA TYR A 200 -26.20 -12.85 18.47
C TYR A 200 -25.17 -11.79 18.04
N VAL A 201 -25.69 -10.67 17.53
CA VAL A 201 -24.87 -9.56 17.03
C VAL A 201 -24.85 -8.46 18.09
N LEU A 202 -23.73 -8.35 18.81
CA LEU A 202 -23.51 -7.24 19.72
C LEU A 202 -23.20 -5.95 18.93
N PRO A 203 -23.84 -4.79 19.21
CA PRO A 203 -23.60 -3.56 18.44
C PRO A 203 -22.14 -3.11 18.43
N THR A 204 -21.41 -3.31 19.53
CA THR A 204 -19.99 -2.97 19.62
C THR A 204 -19.11 -3.88 18.75
N ARG A 205 -19.46 -5.17 18.60
CA ARG A 205 -18.78 -6.08 17.66
C ARG A 205 -19.04 -5.65 16.22
N LEU A 206 -20.29 -5.35 15.89
CA LEU A 206 -20.66 -4.89 14.55
C LEU A 206 -19.91 -3.61 14.17
N ALA A 207 -19.84 -2.63 15.07
CA ALA A 207 -19.08 -1.41 14.85
C ALA A 207 -17.59 -1.70 14.59
N LEU A 208 -16.98 -2.56 15.41
CA LEU A 208 -15.58 -2.94 15.24
C LEU A 208 -15.34 -3.71 13.94
N MET A 209 -16.26 -4.58 13.53
CA MET A 209 -16.20 -5.30 12.25
C MET A 209 -16.27 -4.33 11.06
N ILE A 210 -17.18 -3.36 11.10
CA ILE A 210 -17.32 -2.35 10.03
C ILE A 210 -16.04 -1.50 9.93
N ILE A 211 -15.53 -1.00 11.05
CA ILE A 211 -14.31 -0.19 11.06
C ILE A 211 -13.11 -1.01 10.57
N SER A 212 -12.99 -2.26 11.04
CA SER A 212 -11.92 -3.17 10.58
C SER A 212 -12.01 -3.40 9.07
N MET A 213 -13.20 -3.61 8.52
CA MET A 213 -13.38 -3.79 7.08
C MET A 213 -12.96 -2.55 6.27
N ILE A 214 -13.30 -1.35 6.78
CA ILE A 214 -12.87 -0.08 6.18
C ILE A 214 -11.34 0.06 6.26
N SER A 215 -10.76 -0.25 7.41
CA SER A 215 -9.30 -0.19 7.65
C SER A 215 -8.54 -1.13 6.73
N ILE A 216 -8.98 -2.38 6.59
CA ILE A 216 -8.35 -3.36 5.69
C ILE A 216 -8.44 -2.90 4.23
N THR A 217 -9.62 -2.43 3.81
CA THR A 217 -9.82 -1.96 2.43
C THR A 217 -8.95 -0.73 2.13
N TYR A 218 -8.84 0.21 3.08
CA TYR A 218 -7.96 1.37 2.96
C TYR A 218 -6.47 0.95 2.94
N GLY A 219 -6.04 0.03 3.80
CA GLY A 219 -4.68 -0.50 3.81
C GLY A 219 -4.32 -1.22 2.51
N ALA A 220 -5.22 -2.04 1.96
CA ALA A 220 -5.04 -2.71 0.67
C ALA A 220 -4.99 -1.71 -0.50
N LEU A 221 -5.78 -0.64 -0.45
CA LEU A 221 -5.74 0.47 -1.41
C LEU A 221 -4.38 1.18 -1.35
N VAL A 222 -3.94 1.55 -0.15
CA VAL A 222 -2.64 2.21 0.07
C VAL A 222 -1.50 1.31 -0.39
N CYS A 223 -1.54 0.01 -0.08
CA CYS A 223 -0.58 -0.99 -0.54
C CYS A 223 -0.52 -1.04 -2.06
N SER A 224 -1.68 -1.13 -2.73
CA SER A 224 -1.76 -1.20 -4.20
C SER A 224 -1.23 0.09 -4.86
N VAL A 225 -1.55 1.26 -4.30
CA VAL A 225 -1.05 2.54 -4.80
C VAL A 225 0.46 2.66 -4.57
N LEU A 226 0.96 2.22 -3.42
CA LEU A 226 2.40 2.24 -3.12
C LEU A 226 3.16 1.27 -4.04
N ALA A 227 2.61 0.09 -4.32
CA ALA A 227 3.16 -0.87 -5.27
C ALA A 227 3.35 -0.26 -6.65
N ILE A 228 2.33 0.46 -7.14
CA ILE A 228 2.40 1.16 -8.43
C ILE A 228 3.44 2.30 -8.37
N GLN A 229 3.52 3.03 -7.26
CA GLN A 229 4.50 4.12 -7.08
C GLN A 229 5.94 3.59 -7.09
N ILE A 230 6.21 2.48 -6.40
CA ILE A 230 7.55 1.84 -6.37
C ILE A 230 7.90 1.29 -7.75
N LYS A 231 6.95 0.63 -8.42
CA LYS A 231 7.17 0.04 -9.74
C LYS A 231 7.48 1.07 -10.83
N TYR A 232 6.92 2.28 -10.71
CA TYR A 232 7.04 3.35 -11.70
C TYR A 232 7.60 4.62 -11.06
N ASP A 233 8.62 4.52 -10.20
CA ASP A 233 9.11 5.67 -9.43
C ASP A 233 9.70 6.79 -10.31
N ASP A 234 10.26 6.44 -11.46
CA ASP A 234 10.75 7.38 -12.48
C ASP A 234 9.64 8.32 -12.98
N TYR A 235 8.39 7.90 -12.86
CA TYR A 235 7.23 8.58 -13.40
C TYR A 235 6.38 9.24 -12.32
N LYS A 236 5.90 10.46 -12.58
CA LYS A 236 4.91 11.12 -11.71
C LYS A 236 3.52 10.49 -11.89
N VAL A 237 3.23 9.43 -11.16
CA VAL A 237 1.95 8.71 -11.21
C VAL A 237 0.86 9.46 -10.45
N ARG A 238 -0.23 9.85 -11.14
CA ARG A 238 -1.46 10.37 -10.54
C ARG A 238 -2.66 9.50 -10.90
N MET A 239 -3.37 9.02 -9.88
CA MET A 239 -4.54 8.17 -10.04
C MET A 239 -5.81 9.03 -10.23
N LYS A 240 -6.69 8.60 -11.14
CA LYS A 240 -8.01 9.19 -11.31
C LYS A 240 -8.96 8.74 -10.18
N PRO A 241 -9.96 9.55 -9.77
CA PRO A 241 -10.95 9.15 -8.75
C PRO A 241 -11.66 7.83 -9.08
N THR A 242 -12.00 7.60 -10.35
CA THR A 242 -12.62 6.34 -10.80
C THR A 242 -11.72 5.13 -10.56
N ALA A 243 -10.40 5.29 -10.66
CA ALA A 243 -9.45 4.22 -10.38
C ALA A 243 -9.46 3.84 -8.89
N TYR A 244 -9.59 4.83 -8.00
CA TYR A 244 -9.75 4.57 -6.56
C TYR A 244 -11.06 3.82 -6.26
N LEU A 245 -12.18 4.23 -6.85
CA LEU A 245 -13.46 3.52 -6.66
C LEU A 245 -13.37 2.07 -7.14
N CYS A 246 -12.79 1.83 -8.32
CA CYS A 246 -12.59 0.49 -8.86
C CYS A 246 -11.70 -0.36 -7.96
N MET A 247 -10.60 0.20 -7.42
CA MET A 247 -9.73 -0.51 -6.47
C MET A 247 -10.43 -0.81 -5.15
N ILE A 248 -11.25 0.10 -4.63
CA ILE A 248 -12.02 -0.12 -3.40
C ILE A 248 -12.99 -1.29 -3.58
N LEU A 249 -13.72 -1.33 -4.70
CA LEU A 249 -14.65 -2.42 -4.99
C LEU A 249 -13.91 -3.75 -5.20
N TRP A 250 -12.84 -3.76 -5.99
CA TRP A 250 -12.00 -4.94 -6.18
C TRP A 250 -11.46 -5.47 -4.85
N ARG A 251 -10.74 -4.64 -4.08
CA ARG A 251 -10.10 -5.07 -2.83
C ARG A 251 -11.11 -5.42 -1.74
N GLY A 252 -12.17 -4.63 -1.61
CA GLY A 252 -13.23 -4.89 -0.64
C GLY A 252 -13.90 -6.25 -0.87
N LEU A 253 -14.28 -6.56 -2.11
CA LEU A 253 -14.90 -7.85 -2.44
C LEU A 253 -13.94 -9.03 -2.30
N GLU A 254 -12.68 -8.87 -2.72
CA GLU A 254 -11.64 -9.90 -2.58
C GLU A 254 -11.45 -10.29 -1.11
N ILE A 255 -11.26 -9.28 -0.25
CA ILE A 255 -10.96 -9.46 1.17
C ILE A 255 -12.21 -9.95 1.93
N ALA A 256 -13.39 -9.37 1.66
CA ALA A 256 -14.64 -9.81 2.29
C ALA A 256 -14.88 -11.30 2.04
N THR A 257 -14.77 -11.72 0.77
CA THR A 257 -14.99 -13.12 0.40
C THR A 257 -13.99 -14.05 1.07
N ARG A 258 -12.71 -13.65 1.14
CA ARG A 258 -11.66 -14.43 1.78
C ARG A 258 -11.91 -14.60 3.28
N ILE A 259 -12.19 -13.52 3.99
CA ILE A 259 -12.43 -13.55 5.43
C ILE A 259 -13.68 -14.36 5.74
N THR A 260 -14.79 -14.13 5.03
CA THR A 260 -16.02 -14.90 5.23
C THR A 260 -15.81 -16.39 4.97
N THR A 261 -15.07 -16.76 3.92
CA THR A 261 -14.76 -18.16 3.62
C THR A 261 -13.96 -18.82 4.74
N LEU A 262 -12.91 -18.15 5.23
CA LEU A 262 -12.07 -18.66 6.33
C LEU A 262 -12.87 -18.81 7.63
N VAL A 263 -13.76 -17.86 7.93
CA VAL A 263 -14.60 -17.92 9.13
C VAL A 263 -15.67 -19.00 9.03
N LEU A 264 -16.32 -19.16 7.88
CA LEU A 264 -17.27 -20.26 7.69
C LEU A 264 -16.56 -21.60 7.87
N PHE A 265 -15.42 -21.78 7.20
CA PHE A 265 -14.60 -22.99 7.36
C PHE A 265 -14.20 -23.25 8.82
N SER A 266 -13.78 -22.23 9.57
CA SER A 266 -13.39 -22.39 10.97
C SER A 266 -14.54 -22.78 11.88
N THR A 267 -15.79 -22.47 11.50
CA THR A 267 -16.97 -22.92 12.27
C THR A 267 -17.20 -24.41 12.18
N ALA A 268 -16.84 -25.06 11.07
CA ALA A 268 -16.92 -26.51 10.90
C ALA A 268 -15.65 -27.23 11.39
N LEU A 269 -14.47 -26.72 11.05
CA LEU A 269 -13.18 -27.37 11.31
C LEU A 269 -12.21 -26.44 12.05
N ARG A 270 -12.45 -26.26 13.36
CA ARG A 270 -11.75 -25.28 14.22
C ARG A 270 -10.22 -25.43 14.24
N VAL A 271 -9.67 -26.63 14.33
CA VAL A 271 -8.21 -26.84 14.40
C VAL A 271 -7.55 -26.70 13.03
N TRP A 272 -8.25 -27.14 11.99
CA TRP A 272 -7.72 -27.14 10.62
C TRP A 272 -7.55 -25.74 10.03
N VAL A 273 -8.31 -24.74 10.48
CA VAL A 273 -8.11 -23.36 10.01
C VAL A 273 -6.73 -22.82 10.36
N VAL A 274 -6.19 -23.19 11.53
CA VAL A 274 -4.85 -22.79 11.96
C VAL A 274 -3.81 -23.44 11.04
N LEU A 275 -3.99 -24.71 10.70
CA LEU A 275 -3.11 -25.42 9.77
C LEU A 275 -3.14 -24.78 8.37
N VAL A 276 -4.32 -24.48 7.84
CA VAL A 276 -4.50 -23.79 6.54
C VAL A 276 -3.82 -22.41 6.57
N GLY A 277 -4.00 -21.65 7.65
CA GLY A 277 -3.36 -20.36 7.84
C GLY A 277 -1.84 -20.45 7.89
N LEU A 278 -1.29 -21.41 8.65
CA LEU A 278 0.15 -21.64 8.77
C LEU A 278 0.79 -22.11 7.46
N ILE A 279 0.15 -23.02 6.73
CA ILE A 279 0.63 -23.47 5.42
C ILE A 279 0.72 -22.28 4.46
N ASN A 280 -0.34 -21.46 4.39
CA ASN A 280 -0.32 -20.24 3.59
C ASN A 280 0.81 -19.28 4.03
N LEU A 281 0.96 -19.06 5.35
CA LEU A 281 2.01 -18.21 5.89
C LEU A 281 3.40 -18.70 5.48
N PHE A 282 3.69 -19.99 5.65
CA PHE A 282 4.99 -20.56 5.27
C PHE A 282 5.25 -20.46 3.77
N ILE A 283 4.26 -20.75 2.92
CA ILE A 283 4.42 -20.63 1.46
C ILE A 283 4.82 -19.20 1.08
N PHE A 284 4.08 -18.18 1.52
CA PHE A 284 4.41 -16.80 1.15
C PHE A 284 5.64 -16.25 1.87
N PHE A 285 5.92 -16.72 3.08
CA PHE A 285 7.12 -16.31 3.82
C PHE A 285 8.38 -16.85 3.14
N PHE A 286 8.42 -18.15 2.79
CA PHE A 286 9.62 -18.77 2.22
C PHE A 286 9.79 -18.50 0.72
N GLN A 287 8.74 -18.14 -0.02
CA GLN A 287 8.83 -17.90 -1.48
C GLN A 287 9.96 -16.92 -1.87
N PRO A 288 10.10 -15.71 -1.27
CA PRO A 288 11.19 -14.79 -1.61
C PRO A 288 12.59 -15.31 -1.22
N TRP A 289 12.69 -16.05 -0.11
CA TRP A 289 13.95 -16.63 0.35
C TRP A 289 14.44 -17.75 -0.56
N VAL A 290 13.52 -18.59 -1.04
CA VAL A 290 13.84 -19.64 -2.01
C VAL A 290 14.31 -19.00 -3.33
N GLU A 291 13.61 -17.96 -3.82
CA GLU A 291 14.04 -17.24 -5.03
C GLU A 291 15.44 -16.61 -4.86
N PHE A 292 15.72 -16.04 -3.68
CA PHE A 292 17.04 -15.52 -3.33
C PHE A 292 18.14 -16.59 -3.32
N TRP A 293 17.90 -17.73 -2.66
CA TRP A 293 18.87 -18.83 -2.60
C TRP A 293 19.13 -19.47 -3.96
N VAL A 294 18.09 -19.64 -4.78
CA VAL A 294 18.22 -20.19 -6.13
C VAL A 294 19.10 -19.30 -7.01
N ARG A 295 18.98 -17.97 -6.87
CA ARG A 295 19.77 -17.01 -7.65
C ARG A 295 21.21 -16.84 -7.15
N LYS A 296 21.58 -17.43 -6.00
CA LYS A 296 22.90 -17.27 -5.35
C LYS A 296 23.33 -15.80 -5.24
N ALA A 297 22.39 -14.90 -4.99
CA ALA A 297 22.65 -13.48 -4.92
C ALA A 297 23.32 -13.08 -3.59
N SER A 298 24.15 -12.04 -3.62
CA SER A 298 24.63 -11.37 -2.42
C SER A 298 23.58 -10.39 -1.89
N LEU A 299 23.57 -10.14 -0.58
CA LEU A 299 22.72 -9.11 0.01
C LEU A 299 23.11 -7.72 -0.51
N PRO A 300 22.16 -6.79 -0.68
CA PRO A 300 22.47 -5.43 -1.12
C PRO A 300 23.39 -4.71 -0.12
N GLU A 301 24.51 -4.16 -0.61
CA GLU A 301 25.52 -3.47 0.21
C GLU A 301 24.95 -2.31 1.05
N ASN A 302 23.91 -1.62 0.56
CA ASN A 302 23.28 -0.49 1.24
C ASN A 302 22.59 -0.86 2.57
N ILE A 303 22.04 -2.08 2.67
CA ILE A 303 21.37 -2.53 3.91
C ILE A 303 22.43 -2.96 4.93
N GLU A 304 23.51 -3.57 4.47
CA GLU A 304 24.64 -3.99 5.32
C GLU A 304 25.45 -2.81 5.86
N LYS A 305 25.52 -1.69 5.14
CA LYS A 305 26.16 -0.45 5.65
C LYS A 305 25.36 0.23 6.77
N ASN A 306 24.02 0.15 6.73
CA ASN A 306 23.15 0.81 7.70
C ASN A 306 22.87 -0.04 8.95
N PHE A 307 23.01 -1.36 8.88
CA PHE A 307 22.68 -2.28 9.96
C PHE A 307 23.72 -3.38 10.13
N SER A 308 23.90 -3.85 11.37
CA SER A 308 24.66 -5.08 11.61
C SER A 308 24.04 -6.25 10.83
N LYS A 309 24.83 -7.27 10.48
CA LYS A 309 24.34 -8.48 9.76
C LYS A 309 23.08 -9.09 10.41
N LEU A 310 23.01 -9.06 11.74
CA LEU A 310 21.85 -9.50 12.49
C LEU A 310 20.65 -8.55 12.29
N GLY A 311 20.87 -7.23 12.37
CA GLY A 311 19.84 -6.22 12.14
C GLY A 311 19.22 -6.31 10.74
N THR A 312 20.05 -6.44 9.70
CA THR A 312 19.61 -6.64 8.32
C THR A 312 18.72 -7.87 8.18
N THR A 313 19.15 -8.99 8.77
CA THR A 313 18.37 -10.25 8.74
C THR A 313 17.02 -10.09 9.43
N VAL A 314 16.98 -9.44 10.59
CA VAL A 314 15.73 -9.20 11.34
C VAL A 314 14.78 -8.30 10.54
N VAL A 315 15.27 -7.22 9.95
CA VAL A 315 14.44 -6.32 9.12
C VAL A 315 13.88 -7.07 7.91
N LEU A 316 14.70 -7.88 7.25
CA LEU A 316 14.26 -8.67 6.10
C LEU A 316 13.21 -9.72 6.48
N CYS A 317 13.37 -10.39 7.62
CA CYS A 317 12.37 -11.28 8.20
C CYS A 317 11.06 -10.55 8.51
N MET A 318 11.11 -9.33 9.05
CA MET A 318 9.90 -8.54 9.33
C MET A 318 9.18 -8.10 8.04
N VAL A 319 9.93 -7.67 7.02
CA VAL A 319 9.36 -7.29 5.72
C VAL A 319 8.74 -8.49 5.01
N THR A 320 9.42 -9.65 5.03
CA THR A 320 8.89 -10.91 4.44
C THR A 320 7.67 -11.43 5.21
N PHE A 321 7.65 -11.30 6.54
CA PHE A 321 6.47 -11.61 7.35
C PHE A 321 5.28 -10.70 6.98
N LEU A 322 5.49 -9.39 6.89
CA LEU A 322 4.45 -8.44 6.47
C LEU A 322 3.96 -8.77 5.05
N TYR A 323 4.87 -9.05 4.12
CA TYR A 323 4.57 -9.49 2.76
C TYR A 323 3.69 -10.75 2.74
N ALA A 324 4.00 -11.73 3.60
CA ALA A 324 3.21 -12.95 3.73
C ALA A 324 1.80 -12.65 4.26
N CYS A 325 1.67 -11.85 5.33
CA CYS A 325 0.37 -11.43 5.87
C CYS A 325 -0.51 -10.70 4.83
N ILE A 326 0.09 -9.83 4.02
CA ILE A 326 -0.61 -9.17 2.91
C ILE A 326 -1.10 -10.22 1.92
N ASN A 327 -0.22 -11.09 1.41
CA ASN A 327 -0.56 -12.07 0.39
C ASN A 327 -1.49 -13.20 0.84
N ILE A 328 -1.57 -13.49 2.14
CA ILE A 328 -2.62 -14.33 2.74
C ILE A 328 -4.02 -13.73 2.51
N SER A 329 -4.10 -12.40 2.60
CA SER A 329 -5.34 -11.65 2.59
C SER A 329 -5.74 -11.18 1.18
N CYS A 330 -4.81 -10.59 0.45
CA CYS A 330 -5.00 -10.09 -0.92
C CYS A 330 -3.67 -10.00 -1.68
N TRP A 331 -3.72 -9.99 -3.01
CA TRP A 331 -2.50 -9.85 -3.82
C TRP A 331 -1.77 -8.51 -3.54
N SER A 332 -0.50 -8.54 -3.11
CA SER A 332 0.26 -7.32 -2.77
C SER A 332 0.61 -6.43 -3.97
N ALA A 333 0.52 -6.92 -5.21
CA ALA A 333 0.98 -6.25 -6.44
C ALA A 333 2.48 -5.86 -6.47
N VAL A 334 3.22 -6.23 -5.41
CA VAL A 334 4.66 -6.15 -5.26
C VAL A 334 5.16 -7.59 -5.22
N GLN A 335 6.11 -7.96 -6.06
CA GLN A 335 6.85 -9.22 -5.90
C GLN A 335 8.17 -8.89 -5.24
N LEU A 336 8.40 -9.44 -4.04
CA LEU A 336 9.59 -9.17 -3.25
C LEU A 336 10.77 -9.94 -3.86
N ASP A 337 11.82 -9.22 -4.25
CA ASP A 337 13.06 -9.78 -4.78
C ASP A 337 14.22 -9.35 -3.87
N LEU A 338 14.64 -10.24 -2.98
CA LEU A 338 15.67 -9.92 -1.97
C LEU A 338 17.06 -9.68 -2.59
N ALA A 339 17.25 -10.06 -3.85
CA ALA A 339 18.50 -9.86 -4.58
C ALA A 339 18.60 -8.46 -5.21
N ASP A 340 17.46 -7.80 -5.43
CA ASP A 340 17.42 -6.48 -6.05
C ASP A 340 17.66 -5.36 -5.02
N HIS A 341 18.29 -4.27 -5.45
CA HIS A 341 18.60 -3.11 -4.61
C HIS A 341 17.34 -2.51 -3.98
N ASP A 342 16.25 -2.45 -4.75
CA ASP A 342 14.97 -1.88 -4.31
C ASP A 342 14.06 -2.92 -3.59
N LEU A 343 14.56 -4.14 -3.37
CA LEU A 343 13.85 -5.30 -2.81
C LEU A 343 12.58 -5.72 -3.58
N VAL A 344 12.32 -5.13 -4.75
CA VAL A 344 11.06 -5.23 -5.47
C VAL A 344 11.28 -5.42 -6.97
N ASP A 345 10.73 -6.50 -7.52
CA ASP A 345 10.78 -6.75 -8.96
C ASP A 345 9.90 -5.73 -9.72
N LYS A 346 10.54 -4.94 -10.59
CA LYS A 346 9.87 -3.94 -11.45
C LYS A 346 9.21 -4.55 -12.68
N GLN A 347 9.38 -5.84 -12.98
CA GLN A 347 8.81 -6.46 -14.18
C GLN A 347 7.30 -6.81 -14.02
N PRO A 348 6.47 -6.64 -15.07
CA PRO A 348 5.07 -7.06 -15.06
C PRO A 348 4.91 -8.57 -15.30
N ARG A 349 4.83 -9.38 -14.24
CA ARG A 349 4.52 -10.82 -14.35
C ARG A 349 3.01 -11.10 -14.29
N TRP A 350 2.30 -10.87 -15.40
CA TRP A 350 0.87 -11.17 -15.52
C TRP A 350 0.53 -12.65 -15.23
N ARG A 351 1.44 -13.57 -15.55
CA ARG A 351 1.30 -15.00 -15.21
C ARG A 351 1.23 -15.24 -13.70
N SER A 352 2.06 -14.54 -12.92
CA SER A 352 2.07 -14.65 -11.46
C SER A 352 0.75 -14.17 -10.86
N LEU A 353 0.24 -13.04 -11.37
CA LEU A 353 -1.08 -12.52 -11.01
C LEU A 353 -2.19 -13.55 -11.31
N ALA A 354 -2.22 -14.11 -12.52
CA ALA A 354 -3.24 -15.09 -12.91
C ALA A 354 -3.17 -16.38 -12.07
N VAL A 355 -1.96 -16.88 -11.81
CA VAL A 355 -1.74 -18.06 -10.94
C VAL A 355 -2.23 -17.78 -9.53
N TYR A 356 -1.91 -16.62 -8.96
CA TYR A 356 -2.36 -16.25 -7.61
C TYR A 356 -3.89 -16.24 -7.51
N TYR A 357 -4.58 -15.52 -8.40
CA TYR A 357 -6.05 -15.43 -8.35
C TYR A 357 -6.73 -16.78 -8.62
N THR A 358 -6.16 -17.61 -9.50
CA THR A 358 -6.69 -18.96 -9.76
C THR A 358 -6.52 -19.87 -8.55
N LEU A 359 -5.32 -19.93 -7.96
CA LEU A 359 -5.06 -20.73 -6.76
C LEU A 359 -5.93 -20.27 -5.58
N ARG A 360 -6.10 -18.96 -5.41
CA ARG A 360 -6.99 -18.40 -4.38
C ARG A 360 -8.44 -18.74 -4.58
N PHE A 361 -8.93 -18.70 -5.82
CA PHE A 361 -10.27 -19.15 -6.14
C PHE A 361 -10.46 -20.63 -5.78
N MET A 362 -9.55 -21.49 -6.23
CA MET A 362 -9.59 -22.92 -5.96
C MET A 362 -9.54 -23.24 -4.46
N GLU A 363 -8.71 -22.53 -3.70
CA GLU A 363 -8.64 -22.67 -2.25
C GLU A 363 -9.95 -22.24 -1.59
N ASN A 364 -10.50 -21.07 -1.93
CA ASN A 364 -11.77 -20.61 -1.38
C ASN A 364 -12.91 -21.59 -1.69
N VAL A 365 -13.01 -22.09 -2.93
CA VAL A 365 -13.99 -23.11 -3.31
C VAL A 365 -13.80 -24.38 -2.50
N THR A 366 -12.56 -24.85 -2.34
CA THR A 366 -12.25 -26.06 -1.55
C THR A 366 -12.67 -25.89 -0.08
N LEU A 367 -12.37 -24.74 0.53
CA LEU A 367 -12.75 -24.44 1.92
C LEU A 367 -14.27 -24.37 2.08
N ILE A 368 -14.98 -23.76 1.11
CA ILE A 368 -16.45 -23.70 1.11
C ILE A 368 -17.05 -25.10 0.94
N ILE A 369 -16.51 -25.93 0.06
CA ILE A 369 -16.97 -27.32 -0.15
C ILE A 369 -16.78 -28.13 1.13
N LEU A 370 -15.60 -28.08 1.74
CA LEU A 370 -15.34 -28.75 3.02
C LEU A 370 -16.29 -28.25 4.11
N TRP A 371 -16.50 -26.95 4.21
CA TRP A 371 -17.50 -26.38 5.12
C TRP A 371 -18.90 -26.92 4.83
N TYR A 372 -19.32 -26.97 3.55
CA TYR A 372 -20.66 -27.42 3.16
C TYR A 372 -20.94 -28.87 3.60
N PHE A 373 -19.95 -29.76 3.49
CA PHE A 373 -20.08 -31.16 3.91
C PHE A 373 -20.02 -31.35 5.43
N PHE A 374 -19.22 -30.57 6.15
CA PHE A 374 -19.02 -30.71 7.60
C PHE A 374 -19.81 -29.69 8.44
N LYS A 375 -20.72 -28.92 7.83
CA LYS A 375 -21.51 -27.92 8.55
C LYS A 375 -22.47 -28.57 9.55
N SER A 376 -22.66 -27.88 10.67
CA SER A 376 -23.63 -28.25 11.71
C SER A 376 -25.05 -27.77 11.36
N ASP A 377 -26.07 -28.39 11.96
CA ASP A 377 -27.52 -28.18 11.74
C ASP A 377 -27.97 -26.72 11.94
N PHE A 378 -27.18 -25.89 12.62
CA PHE A 378 -27.44 -24.45 12.76
C PHE A 378 -27.63 -23.73 11.40
N TYR A 379 -26.93 -24.19 10.35
CA TYR A 379 -27.01 -23.60 9.01
C TYR A 379 -28.18 -24.12 8.17
N GLU A 380 -29.05 -24.96 8.72
CA GLU A 380 -30.23 -25.48 8.02
C GLU A 380 -31.33 -24.41 7.87
N TYR A 381 -31.37 -23.42 8.78
CA TYR A 381 -32.26 -22.26 8.71
C TYR A 381 -31.82 -21.19 7.71
N ILE A 382 -30.54 -21.21 7.30
CA ILE A 382 -30.00 -20.31 6.28
C ILE A 382 -29.99 -21.05 4.95
N CYS A 383 -30.39 -20.39 3.86
CA CYS A 383 -30.24 -20.95 2.52
C CYS A 383 -28.75 -21.11 2.17
N THR A 384 -28.16 -22.23 2.62
CA THR A 384 -26.74 -22.55 2.48
C THR A 384 -26.28 -22.49 1.01
N PRO A 385 -27.04 -23.05 0.04
CA PRO A 385 -26.66 -22.94 -1.37
C PRO A 385 -26.59 -21.49 -1.87
N LEU A 386 -27.51 -20.63 -1.43
CA LEU A 386 -27.49 -19.21 -1.79
C LEU A 386 -26.23 -18.51 -1.25
N LEU A 387 -25.82 -18.82 -0.02
CA LEU A 387 -24.59 -18.26 0.56
C LEU A 387 -23.34 -18.69 -0.23
N VAL A 388 -23.27 -19.96 -0.63
CA VAL A 388 -22.16 -20.47 -1.47
C VAL A 388 -22.13 -19.74 -2.82
N VAL A 389 -23.27 -19.63 -3.49
CA VAL A 389 -23.38 -18.91 -4.77
C VAL A 389 -22.99 -17.45 -4.59
N GLN A 390 -23.45 -16.79 -3.52
CA GLN A 390 -23.11 -15.41 -3.23
C GLN A 390 -21.59 -15.21 -3.07
N LEU A 391 -20.89 -16.10 -2.35
CA LEU A 391 -19.43 -16.01 -2.19
C LEU A 391 -18.69 -16.19 -3.52
N ILE A 392 -19.12 -17.14 -4.35
CA ILE A 392 -18.53 -17.35 -5.69
C ILE A 392 -18.75 -16.13 -6.58
N VAL A 393 -19.97 -15.56 -6.58
CA VAL A 393 -20.30 -14.36 -7.33
C VAL A 393 -19.50 -13.15 -6.84
N CYS A 394 -19.39 -12.95 -5.53
CA CYS A 394 -18.59 -11.86 -4.94
C CYS A 394 -17.11 -11.93 -5.35
N TYR A 395 -16.50 -13.12 -5.30
CA TYR A 395 -15.12 -13.29 -5.76
C TYR A 395 -14.97 -13.01 -7.27
N SER A 396 -15.91 -13.52 -8.06
CA SER A 396 -15.93 -13.31 -9.51
C SER A 396 -16.04 -11.82 -9.86
N LEU A 397 -16.91 -11.09 -9.15
CA LEU A 397 -17.01 -9.63 -9.27
C LEU A 397 -15.70 -8.93 -8.88
N ALA A 398 -15.00 -9.40 -7.84
CA ALA A 398 -13.70 -8.87 -7.45
C ALA A 398 -12.67 -9.01 -8.59
N VAL A 399 -12.62 -10.18 -9.24
CA VAL A 399 -11.75 -10.43 -10.41
C VAL A 399 -12.17 -9.57 -11.60
N ILE A 400 -13.47 -9.38 -11.85
CA ILE A 400 -13.95 -8.48 -12.92
C ILE A 400 -13.48 -7.04 -12.66
N PHE A 401 -13.65 -6.50 -11.45
CA PHE A 401 -13.15 -5.16 -11.12
C PHE A 401 -11.63 -5.06 -11.21
N MET A 402 -10.90 -6.13 -10.88
CA MET A 402 -9.44 -6.20 -11.10
C MET A 402 -9.08 -6.06 -12.58
N LEU A 403 -9.76 -6.80 -13.45
CA LEU A 403 -9.53 -6.75 -14.89
C LEU A 403 -9.90 -5.36 -15.45
N ILE A 404 -11.04 -4.80 -15.05
CA ILE A 404 -11.45 -3.43 -15.40
C ILE A 404 -10.40 -2.43 -14.95
N PHE A 405 -9.83 -2.59 -13.76
CA PHE A 405 -8.79 -1.71 -13.27
C PHE A 405 -7.55 -1.74 -14.17
N HIS A 406 -7.04 -2.93 -14.48
CA HIS A 406 -5.85 -3.07 -15.31
C HIS A 406 -6.09 -2.64 -16.76
N GLN A 407 -7.28 -2.89 -17.30
CA GLN A 407 -7.62 -2.55 -18.68
C GLN A 407 -7.96 -1.06 -18.85
N PHE A 408 -8.64 -0.41 -17.91
CA PHE A 408 -9.16 0.97 -18.12
C PHE A 408 -8.62 2.00 -17.14
N CYS A 409 -8.36 1.62 -15.89
CA CYS A 409 -8.07 2.57 -14.82
C CYS A 409 -6.58 2.68 -14.46
N HIS A 410 -5.73 1.76 -14.94
CA HIS A 410 -4.31 1.76 -14.61
C HIS A 410 -3.60 3.01 -15.18
N PRO A 411 -2.87 3.78 -14.35
CA PRO A 411 -2.32 5.08 -14.74
C PRO A 411 -1.25 4.96 -15.84
N CYS A 412 -0.50 3.86 -15.83
CA CYS A 412 0.56 3.57 -16.80
C CYS A 412 0.10 2.57 -17.87
N ARG A 413 -1.21 2.44 -18.15
CA ARG A 413 -1.75 1.45 -19.11
C ARG A 413 -0.98 1.43 -20.45
N ARG A 414 -0.69 2.61 -21.00
CA ARG A 414 -0.05 2.75 -22.32
C ARG A 414 1.46 2.42 -22.33
N LEU A 415 2.08 2.21 -21.17
CA LEU A 415 3.45 1.66 -21.08
C LEU A 415 3.46 0.13 -21.20
N PHE A 416 2.31 -0.54 -21.09
CA PHE A 416 2.26 -1.98 -21.28
C PHE A 416 2.44 -2.31 -22.76
N HIS A 417 3.60 -2.87 -23.09
CA HIS A 417 3.89 -3.40 -24.43
C HIS A 417 3.04 -4.66 -24.74
N TYR A 418 2.61 -5.38 -23.70
CA TYR A 418 1.70 -6.52 -23.78
C TYR A 418 0.47 -6.25 -22.92
N ASN A 419 -0.71 -6.23 -23.54
CA ASN A 419 -1.96 -5.91 -22.86
C ASN A 419 -2.53 -7.16 -22.15
N VAL A 420 -3.47 -6.99 -21.22
CA VAL A 420 -4.19 -8.12 -20.58
C VAL A 420 -4.85 -9.01 -21.63
N GLU A 421 -5.32 -8.40 -22.73
CA GLU A 421 -5.86 -9.09 -23.90
C GLU A 421 -4.85 -9.99 -24.60
N ASP A 422 -3.57 -9.63 -24.62
CA ASP A 422 -2.50 -10.46 -25.22
C ASP A 422 -2.12 -11.63 -24.30
N CYS A 423 -2.26 -11.47 -22.98
CA CYS A 423 -2.03 -12.54 -22.00
C CYS A 423 -3.20 -13.53 -21.91
N LEU A 424 -4.43 -13.08 -22.17
CA LEU A 424 -5.62 -13.94 -22.26
C LEU A 424 -5.67 -14.71 -23.59
N ARG A 425 -4.96 -14.23 -24.63
CA ARG A 425 -4.74 -15.00 -25.85
C ARG A 425 -3.78 -16.16 -25.56
N CYS A 426 -4.14 -17.33 -26.09
CA CYS A 426 -3.56 -18.64 -25.78
C CYS A 426 -2.00 -18.64 -25.79
N ALA A 427 -1.39 -19.46 -24.93
CA ALA A 427 0.06 -19.69 -24.89
C ALA A 427 0.65 -20.14 -26.25
N CYS A 428 -0.18 -20.71 -27.15
CA CYS A 428 0.18 -21.05 -28.52
C CYS A 428 0.59 -19.82 -29.34
N CYS A 429 -0.09 -18.67 -29.19
CA CYS A 429 0.23 -17.44 -29.91
C CYS A 429 1.53 -16.77 -29.39
N TRP A 430 1.92 -17.08 -28.15
CA TRP A 430 3.12 -16.53 -27.51
C TRP A 430 4.39 -17.11 -28.15
N LYS A 431 4.37 -18.41 -28.49
CA LYS A 431 5.48 -19.12 -29.14
C LYS A 431 5.67 -18.69 -30.61
N GLU A 432 4.57 -18.38 -31.28
CA GLU A 432 4.54 -17.96 -32.68
C GLU A 432 5.13 -16.54 -32.85
N LYS A 433 4.85 -15.63 -31.92
CA LYS A 433 5.38 -14.26 -31.96
C LYS A 433 6.85 -14.16 -31.57
N GLN A 434 7.33 -15.05 -30.69
CA GLN A 434 8.76 -15.16 -30.35
C GLN A 434 9.60 -15.72 -31.51
N SER A 435 8.95 -16.43 -32.44
CA SER A 435 9.57 -16.96 -33.67
C SER A 435 9.53 -15.95 -34.84
N GLN A 436 8.92 -14.77 -34.66
CA GLN A 436 8.77 -13.72 -35.67
C GLN A 436 9.53 -12.43 -35.35
N LEU A 437 10.44 -12.43 -34.37
CA LEU A 437 11.33 -11.29 -34.18
C LEU A 437 12.40 -11.30 -35.29
N PRO A 438 12.49 -10.29 -36.17
CA PRO A 438 13.49 -10.26 -37.23
C PRO A 438 14.90 -10.10 -36.65
N GLU A 439 15.84 -10.83 -37.22
CA GLU A 439 17.28 -10.85 -36.99
C GLU A 439 17.99 -9.56 -37.45
N ASP A 440 17.33 -8.40 -37.44
CA ASP A 440 17.81 -7.14 -38.05
C ASP A 440 18.36 -6.11 -37.04
N LEU A 441 18.76 -6.55 -35.84
CA LEU A 441 19.62 -5.75 -34.95
C LEU A 441 20.70 -6.63 -34.32
N ALA A 442 21.51 -7.24 -35.17
CA ALA A 442 22.87 -7.59 -34.79
C ALA A 442 23.71 -6.30 -34.79
N PRO A 443 24.40 -5.92 -33.69
CA PRO A 443 25.41 -4.89 -33.74
C PRO A 443 26.63 -5.44 -34.51
N ASP A 444 26.99 -4.75 -35.59
CA ASP A 444 28.16 -5.05 -36.41
C ASP A 444 29.44 -4.93 -35.55
N PRO A 445 30.33 -5.94 -35.53
CA PRO A 445 31.52 -5.92 -34.70
C PRO A 445 32.67 -5.25 -35.45
N GLN A 446 32.89 -3.95 -35.25
CA GLN A 446 34.20 -3.29 -35.23
C GLN A 446 34.07 -1.76 -35.34
N GLU A 447 34.27 -1.06 -34.22
CA GLU A 447 34.98 0.21 -34.26
C GLU A 447 35.80 0.36 -32.97
N HIS A 448 37.10 0.12 -33.12
CA HIS A 448 38.10 0.42 -32.11
C HIS A 448 38.25 1.93 -31.99
N ALA A 449 37.95 2.47 -30.82
CA ALA A 449 38.60 3.67 -30.31
C ALA A 449 38.84 3.52 -28.81
N SER A 450 40.13 3.46 -28.46
CA SER A 450 40.67 3.33 -27.11
C SER A 450 40.57 4.66 -26.32
N PRO A 451 40.82 4.62 -25.00
CA PRO A 451 40.31 5.56 -24.00
C PRO A 451 41.20 6.79 -23.83
N ASP A 452 40.61 7.92 -23.40
CA ASP A 452 41.19 8.80 -22.36
C ASP A 452 40.27 10.01 -22.07
N HIS A 453 40.23 10.38 -20.77
CA HIS A 453 39.55 11.52 -20.12
C HIS A 453 38.01 11.43 -20.00
N LEU A 454 37.37 11.47 -18.82
CA LEU A 454 37.67 12.15 -17.55
C LEU A 454 37.17 11.32 -16.35
N ILE A 455 38.03 11.26 -15.33
CA ILE A 455 37.78 10.89 -13.94
C ILE A 455 37.02 12.03 -13.23
N ASP A 456 36.34 11.66 -12.13
CA ASP A 456 35.69 12.48 -11.10
C ASP A 456 34.29 13.06 -11.41
N GLN A 457 33.25 12.48 -10.79
CA GLN A 457 32.75 13.01 -9.52
C GLN A 457 31.62 12.12 -8.98
N GLU A 458 32.03 11.12 -8.20
CA GLU A 458 31.24 10.45 -7.19
C GLU A 458 31.04 11.43 -6.02
N THR A 459 29.80 11.73 -5.64
CA THR A 459 29.53 12.38 -4.35
C THR A 459 28.63 11.49 -3.53
N ASP A 460 29.30 10.72 -2.68
CA ASP A 460 28.82 10.31 -1.37
C ASP A 460 28.22 11.51 -0.62
N ILE A 461 27.04 11.32 -0.05
CA ILE A 461 26.54 12.19 1.01
C ILE A 461 27.16 11.66 2.29
N VAL A 462 28.25 12.30 2.70
CA VAL A 462 28.85 12.19 4.03
C VAL A 462 27.87 12.80 5.04
N ASP A 463 27.50 12.00 6.03
CA ASP A 463 26.91 12.45 7.30
C ASP A 463 27.94 13.32 8.03
N ASP A 464 27.70 14.62 8.14
CA ASP A 464 28.42 15.47 9.10
C ASP A 464 27.71 15.37 10.46
N ASN A 465 28.30 14.54 11.30
CA ASN A 465 28.35 14.78 12.75
C ASN A 465 29.03 16.13 12.98
N MET A 466 28.39 17.02 13.72
CA MET A 466 29.12 18.04 14.46
C MET A 466 28.68 18.02 15.91
N GLU A 467 29.57 17.47 16.73
CA GLU A 467 29.66 17.66 18.17
C GLU A 467 29.73 19.16 18.49
N ALA A 468 28.93 19.58 19.47
CA ALA A 468 29.27 20.69 20.33
C ALA A 468 28.54 20.52 21.67
N ALA A 469 29.32 20.03 22.64
CA ALA A 469 29.18 20.14 24.10
C ALA A 469 27.86 19.70 24.78
#